data_AF-A0A661UCA2-F1
#
_entry.id   AF-A0A661UCA2-F1
#
_cell.length_a   1.000
_cell.length_b   1.000
_cell.length_c   1.000
_cell.angle_alpha   90.00
_cell.angle_beta   90.00
_cell.angle_gamma   90.00
#
_symmetry.space_group_name_H-M   'P 1'
#
loop_
_entity.id
_entity.type
_entity.pdbx_description
1 polymer ?
#
loop_
_entity_poly.entity_id
_entity_poly.type
_entity_poly.pdbx_seq_one_letter_code
_entity_poly.pdbx_strand_id
1 'polypeptide(L)'
;MVPCDTFCIDKYEYPNRPGVKPRNLVFYTEAVQICLSQGKRLCTTDEWSRACSGPRKFKYPYGNEFKEGACNLAKTQVTVTWTWYGLRKRDKKILLSKPALAGQYKACVSGYGAYDMLGNYWEWTNAGNSKHTILMGGSWSTPAKQVSCLNKTEAATKFYRIHNVSFRCCSDFLPRSKAGPNVQKPSK
;
A
#
# COMPACT_ATOMS: atom_id res chain seq x y z
N MET A 1 8.62 1.37 -11.20
CA MET A 1 8.31 0.27 -10.27
C MET A 1 9.56 -0.01 -9.45
N VAL A 2 9.41 -0.60 -8.27
CA VAL A 2 10.54 -1.08 -7.45
C VAL A 2 10.61 -2.61 -7.53
N PRO A 3 11.81 -3.20 -7.66
CA PRO A 3 11.98 -4.64 -7.67
C PRO A 3 11.82 -5.22 -6.25
N CYS A 4 11.05 -6.30 -6.13
CA CYS A 4 10.76 -7.05 -4.91
C CYS A 4 11.09 -8.54 -5.13
N ASP A 5 12.37 -8.85 -5.19
CA ASP A 5 12.90 -10.19 -5.50
C ASP A 5 12.44 -10.71 -6.89
N THR A 6 11.29 -11.38 -6.97
CA THR A 6 10.78 -12.07 -8.17
C THR A 6 9.70 -11.31 -8.93
N PHE A 7 9.32 -10.12 -8.46
CA PHE A 7 8.33 -9.25 -9.11
C PHE A 7 8.73 -7.79 -8.98
N CYS A 8 8.01 -6.92 -9.68
CA CYS A 8 8.09 -5.48 -9.52
C CYS A 8 6.74 -4.96 -9.05
N ILE A 9 6.75 -3.93 -8.21
CA ILE A 9 5.55 -3.23 -7.73
C ILE A 9 5.65 -1.73 -8.03
N ASP A 10 4.53 -1.09 -8.29
CA ASP A 10 4.50 0.37 -8.38
C ASP A 10 5.03 1.01 -7.08
N LYS A 11 5.85 2.05 -7.25
CA LYS A 11 6.57 2.71 -6.15
C LYS A 11 5.61 3.49 -5.25
N TYR A 12 4.56 4.05 -5.84
CA TYR A 12 3.50 4.79 -5.15
C TYR A 12 2.15 4.19 -5.50
N GLU A 13 1.12 4.55 -4.73
CA GLU A 13 -0.28 4.31 -5.10
C GLU A 13 -0.57 4.85 -6.52
N TYR A 14 -1.54 4.25 -7.22
CA TYR A 14 -1.87 4.62 -8.60
C TYR A 14 -2.22 6.12 -8.68
N PRO A 15 -1.62 6.92 -9.61
CA PRO A 15 -1.01 6.51 -10.88
C PRO A 15 0.51 6.25 -10.84
N ASN A 16 1.06 5.88 -9.67
CA ASN A 16 2.49 5.64 -9.48
C ASN A 16 3.37 6.86 -9.84
N ARG A 17 2.93 8.05 -9.39
CA ARG A 17 3.65 9.32 -9.58
C ARG A 17 3.79 10.06 -8.24
N PRO A 18 4.99 10.48 -7.84
CA PRO A 18 5.17 11.23 -6.60
C PRO A 18 4.48 12.60 -6.69
N GLY A 19 3.95 13.08 -5.57
CA GLY A 19 3.33 14.41 -5.49
C GLY A 19 1.95 14.52 -6.14
N VAL A 20 1.39 13.40 -6.64
CA VAL A 20 0.04 13.36 -7.23
C VAL A 20 -0.92 12.74 -6.23
N LYS A 21 -2.17 13.23 -6.20
CA LYS A 21 -3.23 12.62 -5.40
C LYS A 21 -3.52 11.21 -5.94
N PRO A 22 -3.46 10.15 -5.12
CA PRO A 22 -3.81 8.80 -5.57
C PRO A 22 -5.24 8.76 -6.12
N ARG A 23 -5.43 8.00 -7.20
CA ARG A 23 -6.76 7.75 -7.76
C ARG A 23 -7.53 6.89 -6.78
N ASN A 24 -8.72 7.34 -6.40
CA ASN A 24 -9.62 6.66 -5.50
C ASN A 24 -10.99 6.48 -6.16
N LEU A 25 -11.96 5.90 -5.44
CA LEU A 25 -13.29 5.59 -5.98
C LEU A 25 -13.19 4.69 -7.23
N VAL A 26 -12.33 3.68 -7.16
CA VAL A 26 -12.09 2.74 -8.26
C VAL A 26 -12.70 1.39 -7.90
N PHE A 27 -13.46 0.79 -8.82
CA PHE A 27 -13.93 -0.59 -8.64
C PHE A 27 -12.75 -1.56 -8.67
N TYR A 28 -12.88 -2.71 -8.02
CA TYR A 28 -11.85 -3.75 -8.13
C TYR A 28 -11.58 -4.13 -9.60
N THR A 29 -12.63 -4.34 -10.39
CA THR A 29 -12.50 -4.69 -11.82
C THR A 29 -11.85 -3.58 -12.64
N GLU A 30 -12.15 -2.33 -12.32
CA GLU A 30 -11.52 -1.16 -12.96
C GLU A 30 -10.01 -1.10 -12.63
N ALA A 31 -9.62 -1.35 -11.37
CA ALA A 31 -8.22 -1.42 -10.98
C ALA A 31 -7.47 -2.54 -11.73
N VAL A 32 -8.09 -3.72 -11.86
CA VAL A 32 -7.54 -4.83 -12.66
C VAL A 32 -7.32 -4.40 -14.12
N GLN A 33 -8.33 -3.84 -14.77
CA GLN A 33 -8.25 -3.44 -16.18
C GLN A 33 -7.22 -2.31 -16.41
N ILE A 34 -7.11 -1.36 -15.49
CA ILE A 34 -6.10 -0.29 -15.56
C ILE A 34 -4.68 -0.87 -15.49
N CYS A 35 -4.43 -1.87 -14.64
CA CYS A 35 -3.12 -2.50 -14.60
C CYS A 35 -2.83 -3.31 -15.87
N LEU A 36 -3.82 -4.07 -16.37
CA LEU A 36 -3.69 -4.85 -17.61
C LEU A 36 -3.39 -3.97 -18.82
N SER A 37 -4.06 -2.81 -18.95
CA SER A 37 -3.82 -1.88 -20.08
C SER A 37 -2.41 -1.26 -20.10
N GLN A 38 -1.66 -1.39 -19.00
CA GLN A 38 -0.27 -0.96 -18.89
C GLN A 38 0.74 -2.12 -19.02
N GLY A 39 0.29 -3.31 -19.46
CA GLY A 39 1.14 -4.51 -19.52
C GLY A 39 1.56 -5.02 -18.13
N LYS A 40 0.79 -4.69 -17.09
CA LYS A 40 0.99 -5.10 -15.70
C LYS A 40 -0.21 -5.94 -15.25
N ARG A 41 -0.34 -6.17 -13.96
CA ARG A 41 -1.50 -6.77 -13.31
C ARG A 41 -1.73 -6.11 -11.95
N LEU A 42 -2.90 -6.33 -11.37
CA LEU A 42 -3.10 -5.99 -9.97
C LEU A 42 -2.16 -6.86 -9.12
N CYS A 43 -1.53 -6.27 -8.10
CA CYS A 43 -0.68 -7.01 -7.18
C CYS A 43 -1.45 -8.12 -6.48
N THR A 44 -0.80 -9.26 -6.28
CA THR A 44 -1.36 -10.26 -5.37
C THR A 44 -1.27 -9.76 -3.93
N THR A 45 -2.10 -10.31 -3.04
CA THR A 45 -2.06 -9.98 -1.61
C THR A 45 -0.68 -10.26 -1.00
N ASP A 46 -0.03 -11.35 -1.40
CA ASP A 46 1.25 -11.76 -0.84
C ASP A 46 2.41 -10.95 -1.42
N GLU A 47 2.35 -10.55 -2.69
CA GLU A 47 3.28 -9.58 -3.28
C GLU A 47 3.20 -8.23 -2.60
N TRP A 48 1.99 -7.72 -2.37
CA TRP A 48 1.79 -6.47 -1.67
C TRP A 48 2.39 -6.54 -0.26
N SER A 49 2.12 -7.63 0.47
CA SER A 49 2.64 -7.88 1.81
C SER A 49 4.17 -7.95 1.81
N ARG A 50 4.77 -8.67 0.87
CA ARG A 50 6.23 -8.77 0.69
C ARG A 50 6.86 -7.41 0.40
N ALA A 51 6.26 -6.65 -0.51
CA ALA A 51 6.71 -5.31 -0.86
C ALA A 51 6.65 -4.34 0.33
N CYS A 52 5.61 -4.47 1.18
CA CYS A 52 5.44 -3.69 2.39
C CYS A 52 6.51 -4.05 3.42
N SER A 53 6.61 -5.32 3.81
CA SER A 53 7.53 -5.77 4.85
C SER A 53 9.00 -5.66 4.47
N GLY A 54 9.31 -5.53 3.18
CA GLY A 54 10.67 -5.42 2.68
C GLY A 54 11.47 -6.72 2.84
N PRO A 55 12.76 -6.71 2.44
CA PRO A 55 13.63 -7.89 2.51
C PRO A 55 13.69 -8.51 3.91
N ARG A 56 13.70 -7.65 4.94
CA ARG A 56 13.83 -8.01 6.36
C ARG A 56 12.53 -8.48 7.02
N LYS A 57 11.42 -8.60 6.27
CA LYS A 57 10.12 -9.10 6.77
C LYS A 57 9.58 -8.31 7.96
N PHE A 58 9.71 -6.99 7.92
CA PHE A 58 9.29 -6.12 9.01
C PHE A 58 7.77 -6.05 9.16
N LYS A 59 7.31 -5.79 10.39
CA LYS A 59 5.89 -5.58 10.72
C LYS A 59 5.31 -4.33 10.05
N TYR A 60 6.10 -3.26 9.97
CA TYR A 60 5.80 -2.00 9.29
C TYR A 60 6.84 -1.77 8.18
N PRO A 61 6.58 -0.93 7.17
CA PRO A 61 7.49 -0.72 6.04
C PRO A 61 8.93 -0.39 6.48
N TYR A 62 9.05 0.35 7.56
CA TYR A 62 10.30 0.91 8.08
C TYR A 62 10.86 0.17 9.31
N GLY A 63 10.27 -0.93 9.78
CA GLY A 63 10.73 -1.65 10.97
C GLY A 63 9.65 -2.39 11.75
N ASN A 64 10.03 -2.97 12.89
CA ASN A 64 9.11 -3.74 13.74
C ASN A 64 8.35 -2.88 14.75
N GLU A 65 8.87 -1.70 15.06
CA GLU A 65 8.26 -0.74 15.99
C GLU A 65 7.46 0.30 15.21
N PHE A 66 6.26 0.60 15.67
CA PHE A 66 5.42 1.63 15.07
C PHE A 66 6.03 3.01 15.33
N LYS A 67 6.14 3.83 14.29
CA LYS A 67 6.60 5.21 14.37
C LYS A 67 5.44 6.15 14.04
N GLU A 68 4.98 6.88 15.05
CA GLU A 68 3.91 7.87 14.86
C GLU A 68 4.31 8.92 13.82
N GLY A 69 3.39 9.26 12.92
CA GLY A 69 3.65 10.22 11.84
C GLY A 69 4.49 9.69 10.69
N ALA A 70 5.04 8.47 10.77
CA ALA A 70 5.82 7.92 9.67
C ALA A 70 4.96 7.67 8.42
N CYS A 71 3.72 7.20 8.60
CA CYS A 71 2.71 6.95 7.56
C CYS A 71 1.42 7.74 7.82
N ASN A 72 0.59 7.94 6.77
CA ASN A 72 -0.66 8.70 6.86
C ASN A 72 -1.81 7.86 7.45
N LEU A 73 -1.91 7.79 8.78
CA LEU A 73 -2.95 7.02 9.49
C LEU A 73 -3.80 7.93 10.36
N ALA A 74 -4.95 7.44 10.83
CA ALA A 74 -5.73 8.15 11.84
C ALA A 74 -4.99 8.13 13.18
N LYS A 75 -4.99 9.28 13.87
CA LYS A 75 -4.35 9.42 15.18
C LYS A 75 -5.33 9.00 16.28
N THR A 76 -4.81 8.40 17.33
CA THR A 76 -5.61 8.09 18.53
C THR A 76 -5.21 9.07 19.63
N GLN A 77 -6.07 10.04 19.94
CA GLN A 77 -5.88 10.93 21.07
C GLN A 77 -6.46 10.26 22.32
N VAL A 78 -5.63 10.13 23.36
CA VAL A 78 -6.06 9.64 24.66
C VAL A 78 -6.07 10.80 25.64
N THR A 79 -7.26 11.19 26.09
CA THR A 79 -7.43 12.20 27.14
C THR A 79 -7.54 11.49 28.47
N VAL A 80 -6.81 12.01 29.45
CA VAL A 80 -6.79 11.51 30.82
C VAL A 80 -7.34 12.60 31.69
N THR A 81 -8.48 12.35 32.34
CA THR A 81 -9.03 13.27 33.33
C THR A 81 -8.90 12.66 34.72
N TRP A 82 -8.43 13.50 35.65
CA TRP A 82 -8.38 13.17 37.07
C TRP A 82 -9.68 13.64 37.70
N THR A 83 -10.37 12.75 38.41
CA THR A 83 -11.51 13.14 39.24
C THR A 83 -11.02 13.47 40.65
N TRP A 84 -11.81 14.25 41.39
CA TRP A 84 -11.49 14.66 42.76
C TRP A 84 -11.37 13.50 43.77
N TYR A 85 -11.79 12.28 43.39
CA TYR A 85 -11.60 11.04 44.15
C TYR A 85 -10.37 10.23 43.73
N GLY A 86 -9.49 10.77 42.88
CA GLY A 86 -8.29 10.07 42.40
C GLY A 86 -8.53 9.04 41.29
N LEU A 87 -9.77 8.91 40.78
CA LEU A 87 -10.04 8.04 39.63
C LEU A 87 -9.53 8.70 38.34
N ARG A 88 -8.86 7.89 37.51
CA ARG A 88 -8.34 8.28 36.21
C ARG A 88 -9.30 7.81 35.12
N LYS A 89 -10.08 8.72 34.52
CA LYS A 89 -10.88 8.39 33.33
C LYS A 89 -10.00 8.52 32.08
N ARG A 90 -10.07 7.54 31.18
CA ARG A 90 -9.33 7.51 29.90
C ARG A 90 -10.30 7.52 28.74
N ASP A 91 -10.41 8.65 28.07
CA ASP A 91 -11.24 8.80 26.87
C ASP A 91 -10.36 8.69 25.62
N LYS A 92 -10.77 7.84 24.67
CA LYS A 92 -10.05 7.64 23.39
C LYS A 92 -10.85 8.26 22.25
N LYS A 93 -10.26 9.22 21.54
CA LYS A 93 -10.83 9.84 20.35
C LYS A 93 -9.97 9.50 19.13
N ILE A 94 -10.60 9.04 18.06
CA ILE A 94 -9.93 8.88 16.76
C ILE A 94 -9.99 10.22 16.03
N LEU A 95 -8.83 10.75 15.68
CA LEU A 95 -8.69 11.93 14.85
C LEU A 95 -8.35 11.47 13.43
N LEU A 96 -9.27 11.72 12.50
CA LEU A 96 -9.08 11.37 11.10
C LEU A 96 -8.01 12.27 10.48
N SER A 97 -7.08 11.66 9.76
CA SER A 97 -6.18 12.41 8.89
C SER A 97 -6.91 12.83 7.62
N LYS A 98 -6.23 13.53 6.71
CA LYS A 98 -6.73 13.82 5.36
C LYS A 98 -5.94 13.00 4.35
N PRO A 99 -6.52 12.68 3.17
CA PRO A 99 -5.75 12.08 2.09
C PRO A 99 -4.55 12.97 1.73
N ALA A 100 -3.40 12.34 1.52
CA ALA A 100 -2.14 13.00 1.20
C ALA A 100 -1.71 12.70 -0.23
N LEU A 101 -0.77 13.50 -0.73
CA LEU A 101 -0.13 13.24 -2.03
C LEU A 101 0.77 12.01 -1.92
N ALA A 102 0.86 11.26 -3.01
CA ALA A 102 1.73 10.09 -3.12
C ALA A 102 3.18 10.45 -2.77
N GLY A 103 3.78 9.70 -1.86
CA GLY A 103 5.14 9.88 -1.38
C GLY A 103 5.35 11.11 -0.50
N GLN A 104 4.29 11.74 0.02
CA GLN A 104 4.40 12.87 0.96
C GLN A 104 5.01 12.43 2.30
N TYR A 105 4.69 11.21 2.75
CA TYR A 105 5.21 10.65 3.99
C TYR A 105 6.55 9.96 3.73
N LYS A 106 7.64 10.74 3.79
CA LYS A 106 8.99 10.27 3.40
C LYS A 106 9.51 9.11 4.24
N ALA A 107 9.03 8.96 5.47
CA ALA A 107 9.37 7.86 6.36
C ALA A 107 8.51 6.60 6.12
N CYS A 108 7.40 6.69 5.39
CA CYS A 108 6.55 5.55 5.01
C CYS A 108 7.11 4.85 3.78
N VAL A 109 8.33 4.32 3.87
CA VAL A 109 9.01 3.66 2.76
C VAL A 109 9.47 2.28 3.20
N SER A 110 9.20 1.27 2.37
CA SER A 110 9.65 -0.09 2.63
C SER A 110 11.13 -0.28 2.34
N GLY A 111 11.70 -1.39 2.81
CA GLY A 111 13.07 -1.77 2.44
C GLY A 111 13.32 -1.97 0.94
N TYR A 112 12.26 -2.11 0.12
CA TYR A 112 12.36 -2.12 -1.36
C TYR A 112 12.20 -0.73 -1.99
N GLY A 113 11.86 0.29 -1.21
CA GLY A 113 11.63 1.64 -1.71
C GLY A 113 10.20 1.94 -2.15
N ALA A 114 9.23 1.07 -1.82
CA ALA A 114 7.81 1.33 -2.06
C ALA A 114 7.27 2.26 -0.96
N TYR A 115 6.58 3.32 -1.37
CA TYR A 115 6.02 4.35 -0.49
C TYR A 115 4.57 4.07 -0.14
N ASP A 116 4.15 4.66 0.98
CA ASP A 116 2.75 4.72 1.42
C ASP A 116 2.11 3.33 1.51
N MET A 117 2.94 2.31 1.82
CA MET A 117 2.46 0.93 1.95
C MET A 117 1.53 0.77 3.15
N LEU A 118 1.50 1.70 4.11
CA LEU A 118 0.47 1.73 5.15
C LEU A 118 -0.19 3.10 5.18
N GLY A 119 -1.50 3.12 5.40
CA GLY A 119 -2.27 4.35 5.43
C GLY A 119 -2.38 5.01 4.06
N ASN A 120 -2.73 6.29 4.07
CA ASN A 120 -3.17 7.03 2.90
C ASN A 120 -4.42 6.36 2.29
N TYR A 121 -4.31 5.42 1.36
CA TYR A 121 -5.45 4.65 0.87
C TYR A 121 -5.29 3.17 1.18
N TRP A 122 -6.43 2.52 1.48
CA TRP A 122 -6.50 1.07 1.36
C TRP A 122 -6.20 0.67 -0.08
N GLU A 123 -5.61 -0.50 -0.29
CA GLU A 123 -5.28 -0.94 -1.63
C GLU A 123 -5.94 -2.25 -2.01
N TRP A 124 -6.62 -2.25 -3.16
CA TRP A 124 -7.10 -3.46 -3.80
C TRP A 124 -5.94 -4.41 -4.11
N THR A 125 -6.08 -5.66 -3.69
CA THR A 125 -5.17 -6.75 -4.09
C THR A 125 -5.94 -7.92 -4.69
N ASN A 126 -5.26 -8.66 -5.56
CA ASN A 126 -5.77 -9.91 -6.09
C ASN A 126 -5.46 -11.06 -5.11
N ALA A 127 -6.51 -11.67 -4.56
CA ALA A 127 -6.38 -12.82 -3.67
C ALA A 127 -6.43 -14.18 -4.41
N GLY A 128 -6.25 -14.18 -5.73
CA GLY A 128 -6.32 -15.38 -6.57
C GLY A 128 -7.73 -15.93 -6.66
N ASN A 129 -7.90 -17.23 -6.44
CA ASN A 129 -9.20 -17.92 -6.52
C ASN A 129 -10.12 -17.69 -5.31
N SER A 130 -9.77 -16.75 -4.43
CA SER A 130 -10.65 -16.37 -3.32
C SER A 130 -11.95 -15.77 -3.85
N LYS A 131 -13.08 -16.15 -3.25
CA LYS A 131 -14.36 -15.47 -3.46
C LYS A 131 -14.33 -14.01 -2.95
N HIS A 132 -13.37 -13.70 -2.08
CA HIS A 132 -13.22 -12.42 -1.38
C HIS A 132 -12.15 -11.57 -2.03
N THR A 133 -12.43 -10.27 -2.14
CA THR A 133 -11.44 -9.27 -2.52
C THR A 133 -10.77 -8.71 -1.27
N ILE A 134 -9.44 -8.64 -1.29
CA ILE A 134 -8.66 -8.20 -0.14
C ILE A 134 -8.23 -6.75 -0.32
N LEU A 135 -8.32 -6.01 0.78
CA LEU A 135 -7.77 -4.68 0.98
C LEU A 135 -6.58 -4.77 1.94
N MET A 136 -5.52 -4.06 1.60
CA MET A 136 -4.29 -4.02 2.38
C MET A 136 -3.93 -2.59 2.81
N GLY A 137 -3.20 -2.48 3.92
CA GLY A 137 -2.47 -1.27 4.31
C GLY A 137 -3.19 -0.24 5.17
N GLY A 138 -4.52 -0.22 5.19
CA GLY A 138 -5.24 0.86 5.87
C GLY A 138 -5.31 2.14 5.05
N SER A 139 -6.10 3.12 5.51
CA SER A 139 -6.21 4.45 4.89
C SER A 139 -5.93 5.56 5.91
N TRP A 140 -6.05 6.83 5.50
CA TRP A 140 -5.94 8.01 6.38
C TRP A 140 -6.94 8.00 7.55
N SER A 141 -8.01 7.21 7.46
CA SER A 141 -9.03 7.04 8.50
C SER A 141 -8.81 5.79 9.37
N THR A 142 -7.81 4.97 9.06
CA THR A 142 -7.53 3.73 9.79
C THR A 142 -6.59 3.98 10.97
N PRO A 143 -6.94 3.56 12.20
CA PRO A 143 -6.06 3.69 13.35
C PRO A 143 -4.82 2.80 13.27
N ALA A 144 -3.69 3.27 13.79
CA ALA A 144 -2.40 2.56 13.78
C ALA A 144 -2.44 1.12 14.33
N LYS A 145 -3.29 0.85 15.33
CA LYS A 145 -3.45 -0.48 15.92
C LYS A 145 -4.03 -1.55 14.96
N GLN A 146 -4.66 -1.12 13.87
CA GLN A 146 -5.33 -2.00 12.90
C GLN A 146 -4.46 -2.30 11.67
N VAL A 147 -3.27 -1.68 11.55
CA VAL A 147 -2.44 -1.81 10.36
C VAL A 147 -1.13 -2.51 10.67
N SER A 148 -0.74 -3.37 9.73
CA SER A 148 0.59 -3.95 9.60
C SER A 148 0.75 -4.38 8.14
N CYS A 149 1.96 -4.70 7.71
CA CYS A 149 2.18 -5.23 6.36
C CYS A 149 1.48 -6.58 6.12
N LEU A 150 1.08 -7.29 7.18
CA LEU A 150 0.44 -8.61 7.10
C LEU A 150 -1.07 -8.56 7.32
N ASN A 151 -1.63 -7.45 7.81
CA ASN A 151 -3.05 -7.36 8.12
C ASN A 151 -3.87 -7.33 6.82
N LYS A 152 -4.71 -8.35 6.64
CA LYS A 152 -5.64 -8.48 5.52
C LYS A 152 -7.02 -8.00 5.97
N THR A 153 -7.71 -7.24 5.14
CA THR A 153 -9.12 -6.87 5.36
C THR A 153 -9.92 -7.32 4.16
N GLU A 154 -11.00 -8.07 4.38
CA GLU A 154 -11.93 -8.37 3.30
C GLU A 154 -12.75 -7.12 2.97
N ALA A 155 -12.81 -6.78 1.69
CA ALA A 155 -13.73 -5.75 1.26
C ALA A 155 -15.16 -6.23 1.42
N ALA A 156 -16.03 -5.36 1.95
CA ALA A 156 -17.45 -5.64 2.08
C ALA A 156 -18.09 -6.03 0.73
N THR A 157 -17.57 -5.48 -0.38
CA THR A 157 -17.94 -5.88 -1.75
C THR A 157 -16.96 -5.34 -2.78
N LYS A 158 -16.80 -6.09 -3.87
CA LYS A 158 -16.03 -5.70 -5.05
C LYS A 158 -16.80 -4.81 -6.04
N PHE A 159 -18.11 -4.65 -5.82
CA PHE A 159 -19.04 -3.98 -6.74
C PHE A 159 -19.27 -2.51 -6.41
N TYR A 160 -18.62 -1.96 -5.37
CA TYR A 160 -18.71 -0.53 -5.05
C TYR A 160 -17.37 0.18 -5.16
N ARG A 161 -17.46 1.47 -5.49
CA ARG A 161 -16.35 2.41 -5.37
C ARG A 161 -16.23 2.85 -3.92
N ILE A 162 -15.07 2.65 -3.34
CA ILE A 162 -14.82 3.01 -1.95
C ILE A 162 -13.89 4.23 -1.94
N HIS A 163 -14.33 5.31 -1.28
CA HIS A 163 -13.67 6.61 -1.36
C HIS A 163 -12.26 6.64 -0.79
N ASN A 164 -11.94 5.75 0.15
CA ASN A 164 -10.62 5.61 0.77
C ASN A 164 -9.84 4.39 0.27
N VAL A 165 -10.21 3.86 -0.91
CA VAL A 165 -9.50 2.76 -1.57
C VAL A 165 -8.89 3.23 -2.88
N SER A 166 -7.62 2.89 -3.07
CA SER A 166 -6.82 2.99 -4.28
C SER A 166 -6.26 1.59 -4.61
N PHE A 167 -5.18 1.53 -5.39
CA PHE A 167 -4.48 0.31 -5.75
C PHE A 167 -3.09 0.64 -6.27
N ARG A 168 -2.27 -0.38 -6.48
CA ARG A 168 -1.02 -0.28 -7.22
C ARG A 168 -0.83 -1.51 -8.10
N CYS A 169 -0.11 -1.36 -9.22
CA CYS A 169 0.10 -2.46 -10.14
C CYS A 169 1.41 -3.20 -9.85
N CYS A 170 1.43 -4.48 -10.16
CA CYS A 170 2.60 -5.35 -10.13
C CYS A 170 2.87 -5.92 -11.52
N SER A 171 4.10 -6.31 -11.77
CA SER A 171 4.51 -7.05 -12.96
C SER A 171 5.46 -8.14 -12.55
N ASP A 172 5.52 -9.21 -13.32
CA ASP A 172 6.53 -10.23 -13.12
C ASP A 172 7.92 -9.64 -13.36
N PHE A 173 8.92 -10.13 -12.65
CA PHE A 173 10.30 -9.75 -12.90
C PHE A 173 10.73 -10.41 -14.21
N LEU A 174 10.64 -9.69 -15.33
CA LEU A 174 11.29 -10.13 -16.55
C LEU A 174 12.80 -10.04 -16.32
N PRO A 175 13.54 -11.16 -16.34
CA PRO A 175 14.99 -11.08 -16.43
C PRO A 175 15.29 -10.21 -17.65
N ARG A 176 16.22 -9.24 -17.53
CA ARG A 176 16.72 -8.56 -18.73
C ARG A 176 17.06 -9.66 -19.73
N SER A 177 16.38 -9.69 -20.87
CA SER A 177 16.74 -10.59 -21.95
C SER A 177 18.24 -10.39 -22.17
N LYS A 178 19.01 -11.48 -22.08
CA LYS A 178 20.40 -11.45 -22.53
C LYS A 178 20.35 -10.82 -23.92
N ALA A 179 21.08 -9.72 -24.11
CA ALA A 179 21.19 -9.05 -25.39
C ALA A 179 21.35 -10.14 -26.46
N GLY A 180 20.43 -10.17 -27.43
CA GLY A 180 20.47 -11.14 -28.52
C GLY A 180 21.82 -11.05 -29.25
N PRO A 181 22.26 -12.12 -29.92
CA PRO A 181 23.55 -12.16 -30.59
C PRO A 181 23.66 -10.99 -31.57
N ASN A 182 24.79 -10.31 -31.47
CA ASN A 182 25.17 -9.17 -32.31
C ASN A 182 25.15 -9.61 -33.78
N VAL A 183 24.11 -9.22 -34.52
CA VAL A 183 24.04 -9.45 -35.97
C VAL A 183 25.07 -8.53 -36.62
N GLN A 184 26.24 -9.09 -36.94
CA GLN A 184 27.21 -8.43 -37.81
C GLN A 184 26.53 -8.12 -39.15
N LYS A 185 26.39 -6.83 -39.46
CA LYS A 185 26.00 -6.38 -40.80
C LYS A 185 27.14 -6.74 -41.76
N PRO A 186 26.85 -7.34 -42.93
CA PRO A 186 27.85 -7.52 -43.97
C PRO A 186 28.21 -6.14 -44.54
N SER A 187 29.51 -5.86 -44.58
CA SER A 187 30.09 -4.73 -45.30
C SER A 187 29.82 -4.90 -46.80
N LYS A 188 29.23 -3.86 -47.40
CA LYS A 188 29.25 -3.67 -48.85
C LYS A 188 30.59 -3.11 -49.29
#